data_AF-A0A2H2ZFD4-F1
#
_entry.id   AF-A0A2H2ZFD4-F1
#
_cell.length_a   1.000
_cell.length_b   1.000
_cell.length_c   1.000
_cell.angle_alpha   90.00
_cell.angle_beta   90.00
_cell.angle_gamma   90.00
#
_symmetry.space_group_name_H-M   'P 1'
#
loop_
_entity.id
_entity.type
_entity.pdbx_description
1 polymer ?
#
loop_
_entity_poly.entity_id
_entity_poly.type
_entity_poly.pdbx_seq_one_letter_code
_entity_poly.pdbx_strand_id
1 'polypeptide(L)'
;MAPKSIIGLLSLLPVTAVLALDPSCAPGGNFDLSVWSLQLPTGSAGKVDTIKSRDLQGCNGYTGPTFFTDKSNGELILTAPGNPDITGCATTSGSEHCRTELREVDSATGQNTDWAPAGTNTLTVAMKVIQADDGSHGTAIGQVFAAAASKPLAEMYYSQKGDITVGVKQGPSGNQAITKLGTVPLGTYFTYIMSYSDDVLSISINGNKTTLDTFSWGTPNCYFKSGNYNQGKTAVTSEVHIQSIAVVHDQE
;
A
#
# COMPACT_ATOMS: atom_id res chain seq x y z
N MET A 1 12.28 17.26 55.56
CA MET A 1 11.50 16.76 54.40
C MET A 1 12.02 17.47 53.16
N ALA A 2 12.74 16.76 52.29
CA ALA A 2 13.28 17.31 51.05
C ALA A 2 12.24 17.21 49.92
N PRO A 3 12.13 18.21 49.03
CA PRO A 3 11.19 18.17 47.91
C PRO A 3 11.71 17.20 46.84
N LYS A 4 10.83 16.33 46.34
CA LYS A 4 11.13 15.44 45.22
C LYS A 4 10.94 16.23 43.91
N SER A 5 12.03 16.52 43.22
CA SER A 5 12.00 17.04 41.85
C SER A 5 11.52 15.94 40.90
N ILE A 6 10.41 16.19 40.22
CA ILE A 6 9.94 15.38 39.10
C ILE A 6 10.69 15.86 37.86
N ILE A 7 11.63 15.04 37.37
CA ILE A 7 12.27 15.24 36.07
C ILE A 7 11.30 14.69 35.02
N GLY A 8 10.63 15.59 34.30
CA GLY A 8 9.86 15.22 33.12
C GLY A 8 10.81 14.87 31.98
N LEU A 9 10.80 13.61 31.55
CA LEU A 9 11.47 13.17 30.33
C LEU A 9 10.73 13.80 29.13
N LEU A 10 11.34 14.78 28.49
CA LEU A 10 10.89 15.29 27.20
C LEU A 10 11.26 14.24 26.13
N SER A 11 10.28 13.48 25.65
CA SER A 11 10.46 12.58 24.51
C SER A 11 10.65 13.43 23.25
N LEU A 12 11.89 13.60 22.80
CA LEU A 12 12.19 14.14 21.48
C LEU A 12 11.74 13.13 20.42
N LEU A 13 10.60 13.39 19.79
CA LEU A 13 10.22 12.74 18.54
C LEU A 13 11.27 13.12 17.48
N PRO A 14 11.82 12.16 16.72
CA PRO A 14 12.73 12.49 15.63
C PRO A 14 11.96 13.28 14.57
N VAL A 15 12.33 14.54 14.38
CA VAL A 15 11.89 15.32 13.22
C VAL A 15 12.65 14.77 12.02
N THR A 16 12.07 13.80 11.32
CA THR A 16 12.54 13.42 9.99
C THR A 16 12.31 14.62 9.08
N ALA A 17 13.39 15.29 8.67
CA ALA A 17 13.33 16.29 7.62
C ALA A 17 12.76 15.62 6.37
N VAL A 18 11.54 16.00 5.98
CA VAL A 18 10.97 15.59 4.70
C VAL A 18 11.81 16.29 3.64
N LEU A 19 12.71 15.55 2.98
CA LEU A 19 13.31 16.04 1.75
C LEU A 19 12.17 16.37 0.80
N ALA A 20 12.14 17.62 0.32
CA ALA A 20 11.14 18.03 -0.64
C ALA A 20 11.28 17.14 -1.90
N LEU A 21 10.16 16.59 -2.37
CA LEU A 21 10.12 15.80 -3.60
C LEU A 21 10.54 16.69 -4.79
N ASP A 22 11.23 16.10 -5.77
CA ASP A 22 11.65 16.77 -7.01
C ASP A 22 10.65 16.47 -8.15
N PRO A 23 9.82 17.44 -8.58
CA PRO A 23 8.85 17.24 -9.66
C PRO A 23 9.50 16.95 -11.02
N SER A 24 10.79 17.26 -11.19
CA SER A 24 11.52 17.02 -12.43
C SER A 24 11.94 15.54 -12.59
N CYS A 25 12.08 14.82 -11.48
CA CYS A 25 12.44 13.40 -11.47
C CYS A 25 11.25 12.47 -11.75
N ALA A 26 11.54 11.27 -12.28
CA ALA A 26 10.64 10.13 -12.21
C ALA A 26 10.44 9.68 -10.75
N PRO A 27 9.41 8.86 -10.43
CA PRO A 27 9.11 8.49 -9.05
C PRO A 27 10.30 7.87 -8.31
N GLY A 28 11.14 7.07 -8.97
CA GLY A 28 12.33 6.48 -8.33
C GLY A 28 13.41 7.47 -7.89
N GLY A 29 13.34 8.74 -8.31
CA GLY A 29 14.21 9.80 -7.79
C GLY A 29 13.71 10.41 -6.48
N ASN A 30 12.41 10.24 -6.19
CA ASN A 30 11.72 10.81 -5.05
C ASN A 30 11.43 9.77 -3.94
N PHE A 31 11.30 8.50 -4.34
CA PHE A 31 10.93 7.39 -3.47
C PHE A 31 11.96 6.27 -3.58
N ASP A 32 12.25 5.60 -2.46
CA ASP A 32 13.02 4.36 -2.50
C ASP A 32 12.16 3.24 -3.12
N LEU A 33 12.38 3.02 -4.42
CA LEU A 33 11.71 1.97 -5.18
C LEU A 33 12.54 0.68 -5.30
N SER A 34 13.66 0.58 -4.57
CA SER A 34 14.50 -0.63 -4.59
C SER A 34 13.78 -1.87 -4.04
N VAL A 35 12.89 -1.66 -3.06
CA VAL A 35 12.05 -2.70 -2.44
C VAL A 35 10.75 -2.97 -3.20
N TRP A 36 10.54 -2.40 -4.40
CA TRP A 36 9.26 -2.55 -5.11
C TRP A 36 9.43 -3.08 -6.54
N SER A 37 8.48 -3.89 -6.99
CA SER A 37 8.14 -4.05 -8.39
C SER A 37 6.78 -3.38 -8.64
N LEU A 38 6.46 -3.03 -9.89
CA LEU A 38 5.20 -2.38 -10.23
C LEU A 38 4.39 -3.24 -11.18
N GLN A 39 3.17 -3.60 -10.78
CA GLN A 39 2.19 -4.25 -11.64
C GLN A 39 1.35 -3.18 -12.35
N LEU A 40 1.28 -3.23 -13.68
CA LEU A 40 0.54 -2.28 -14.52
C LEU A 40 -0.83 -2.83 -14.95
N PRO A 41 -1.76 -1.99 -15.41
CA PRO A 41 -3.05 -2.44 -15.93
C PRO A 41 -2.97 -2.85 -17.42
N THR A 42 -1.77 -3.02 -17.95
CA THR A 42 -1.47 -3.45 -19.33
C THR A 42 -0.91 -4.87 -19.35
N GLY A 43 -0.76 -5.46 -20.53
CA GLY A 43 -0.28 -6.83 -20.72
C GLY A 43 -1.36 -7.69 -21.33
N SER A 44 -1.51 -8.93 -20.85
CA SER A 44 -2.55 -9.86 -21.29
C SER A 44 -3.33 -10.45 -20.11
N ALA A 45 -4.49 -11.04 -20.39
CA ALA A 45 -5.32 -11.68 -19.36
C ALA A 45 -4.51 -12.71 -18.55
N GLY A 46 -4.56 -12.60 -17.23
CA GLY A 46 -3.79 -13.43 -16.29
C GLY A 46 -2.31 -13.05 -16.15
N LYS A 47 -1.79 -12.13 -16.97
CA LYS A 47 -0.37 -11.76 -17.02
C LYS A 47 -0.20 -10.28 -17.37
N VAL A 48 -0.26 -9.44 -16.34
CA VAL A 48 0.04 -8.01 -16.46
C VAL A 48 1.51 -7.75 -16.77
N ASP A 49 1.79 -6.61 -17.38
CA ASP A 49 3.14 -6.06 -17.45
C ASP A 49 3.64 -5.74 -16.04
N THR A 50 4.90 -6.08 -15.77
CA THR A 50 5.55 -5.82 -14.49
C THR A 50 6.86 -5.09 -14.72
N ILE A 51 6.98 -3.89 -14.16
CA ILE A 51 8.24 -3.15 -14.15
C ILE A 51 9.07 -3.65 -12.96
N LYS A 52 10.32 -4.04 -13.23
CA LYS A 52 11.22 -4.58 -12.22
C LYS A 52 11.79 -3.47 -11.35
N SER A 53 12.15 -3.79 -10.12
CA SER A 53 12.76 -2.84 -9.17
C SER A 53 13.86 -1.99 -9.79
N ARG A 54 14.86 -2.60 -10.44
CA ARG A 54 15.96 -1.87 -11.08
C ARG A 54 15.53 -0.82 -12.10
N ASP A 55 14.38 -1.04 -12.76
CA ASP A 55 13.87 -0.15 -13.81
C ASP A 55 13.01 0.98 -13.21
N LEU A 56 12.59 0.86 -11.95
CA LEU A 56 11.87 1.91 -11.21
C LEU A 56 12.80 2.95 -10.60
N GLN A 57 14.04 2.59 -10.28
CA GLN A 57 14.94 3.37 -9.43
C GLN A 57 15.54 4.61 -10.11
N GLY A 58 15.78 5.64 -9.29
CA GLY A 58 16.48 6.86 -9.69
C GLY A 58 15.62 7.87 -10.45
N CYS A 59 16.17 9.07 -10.64
CA CYS A 59 15.49 10.20 -11.31
C CYS A 59 15.11 9.90 -12.77
N ASN A 60 15.81 8.95 -13.41
CA ASN A 60 15.54 8.48 -14.77
C ASN A 60 14.82 7.11 -14.78
N GLY A 61 14.31 6.66 -13.64
CA GLY A 61 13.53 5.43 -13.53
C GLY A 61 12.21 5.51 -14.30
N TYR A 62 11.48 4.40 -14.29
CA TYR A 62 10.23 4.29 -15.03
C TYR A 62 9.20 5.35 -14.61
N THR A 63 8.60 5.98 -15.61
CA THR A 63 7.38 6.77 -15.53
C THR A 63 6.49 6.37 -16.70
N GLY A 64 5.18 6.35 -16.49
CA GLY A 64 4.21 5.88 -17.46
C GLY A 64 2.85 6.54 -17.30
N PRO A 65 1.85 6.14 -18.11
CA PRO A 65 0.53 6.78 -18.13
C PRO A 65 -0.26 6.63 -16.82
N THR A 66 0.04 5.59 -16.03
CA THR A 66 -0.67 5.30 -14.78
C THR A 66 0.22 5.34 -13.54
N PHE A 67 1.52 5.63 -13.71
CA PHE A 67 2.52 5.71 -12.64
C PHE A 67 3.51 6.81 -12.98
N PHE A 68 3.37 7.99 -12.35
CA PHE A 68 4.18 9.16 -12.72
C PHE A 68 4.32 10.15 -11.58
N THR A 69 5.30 11.05 -11.72
CA THR A 69 5.51 12.15 -10.77
C THR A 69 4.59 13.33 -11.12
N ASP A 70 3.87 13.84 -10.12
CA ASP A 70 3.16 15.11 -10.21
C ASP A 70 4.15 16.25 -10.43
N LYS A 71 3.96 17.00 -11.52
CA LYS A 71 4.90 18.05 -11.95
C LYS A 71 4.84 19.34 -11.12
N SER A 72 3.86 19.47 -10.23
CA SER A 72 3.73 20.61 -9.33
C SER A 72 4.42 20.40 -7.98
N ASN A 73 4.42 19.16 -7.46
CA ASN A 73 4.82 18.90 -6.08
C ASN A 73 5.67 17.62 -5.87
N GLY A 74 5.92 16.83 -6.93
CA GLY A 74 6.78 15.65 -6.89
C GLY A 74 6.14 14.36 -6.36
N GLU A 75 4.84 14.38 -6.05
CA GLU A 75 4.12 13.21 -5.55
C GLU A 75 4.07 12.08 -6.57
N LEU A 76 4.02 10.84 -6.09
CA LEU A 76 3.76 9.69 -6.95
C LEU A 76 2.25 9.56 -7.19
N ILE A 77 1.83 9.70 -8.44
CA ILE A 77 0.46 9.48 -8.89
C ILE A 77 0.32 8.05 -9.41
N LEU A 78 -0.67 7.33 -8.89
CA LEU A 78 -1.11 6.03 -9.42
C LEU A 78 -2.58 6.07 -9.83
N THR A 79 -2.86 5.78 -11.09
CA THR A 79 -4.23 5.59 -11.60
C THR A 79 -4.47 4.15 -11.97
N ALA A 80 -5.71 3.67 -11.85
CA ALA A 80 -6.08 2.34 -12.30
C ALA A 80 -7.43 2.39 -13.01
N PRO A 81 -7.54 1.86 -14.25
CA PRO A 81 -8.81 1.77 -14.96
C PRO A 81 -9.85 1.01 -14.13
N GLY A 82 -11.13 1.33 -14.34
CA GLY A 82 -12.24 0.53 -13.79
C GLY A 82 -12.39 -0.82 -14.49
N ASN A 83 -13.52 -1.49 -14.24
CA ASN A 83 -13.85 -2.86 -14.67
C ASN A 83 -13.16 -3.32 -15.97
N PRO A 84 -12.35 -4.40 -15.94
CA PRO A 84 -11.63 -4.92 -17.11
C PRO A 84 -12.52 -5.25 -18.31
N ASP A 85 -13.74 -5.73 -18.10
CA ASP A 85 -14.66 -6.09 -19.20
C ASP A 85 -15.12 -4.86 -20.00
N ILE A 86 -15.02 -3.67 -19.40
CA ILE A 86 -15.41 -2.40 -20.01
C ILE A 86 -14.18 -1.64 -20.53
N THR A 87 -13.10 -1.60 -19.74
CA THR A 87 -11.90 -0.80 -20.04
C THR A 87 -10.86 -1.57 -20.86
N GLY A 88 -10.93 -2.89 -20.89
CA GLY A 88 -9.96 -3.76 -21.55
C GLY A 88 -8.62 -3.86 -20.83
N CYS A 89 -8.52 -3.43 -19.56
CA CYS A 89 -7.29 -3.57 -18.79
C CYS A 89 -6.91 -5.06 -18.61
N ALA A 90 -5.62 -5.33 -18.42
CA ALA A 90 -5.15 -6.66 -18.05
C ALA A 90 -5.28 -6.90 -16.53
N THR A 91 -5.49 -8.16 -16.15
CA THR A 91 -5.51 -8.61 -14.76
C THR A 91 -4.46 -9.69 -14.51
N THR A 92 -4.02 -9.84 -13.25
CA THR A 92 -3.16 -10.96 -12.84
C THR A 92 -3.97 -12.24 -12.71
N SER A 93 -3.32 -13.40 -12.83
CA SER A 93 -3.98 -14.68 -12.51
C SER A 93 -4.57 -14.65 -11.10
N GLY A 94 -5.84 -15.04 -10.97
CA GLY A 94 -6.58 -15.02 -9.70
C GLY A 94 -7.11 -13.65 -9.25
N SER A 95 -7.01 -12.61 -10.09
CA SER A 95 -7.60 -11.29 -9.87
C SER A 95 -8.64 -10.96 -10.93
N GLU A 96 -9.72 -10.32 -10.50
CA GLU A 96 -10.81 -9.88 -11.37
C GLU A 96 -10.73 -8.39 -11.71
N HIS A 97 -9.76 -7.64 -11.15
CA HIS A 97 -9.70 -6.19 -11.32
C HIS A 97 -8.34 -5.64 -11.76
N CYS A 98 -8.38 -4.42 -12.30
CA CYS A 98 -7.23 -3.66 -12.79
C CYS A 98 -6.41 -3.09 -11.65
N ARG A 99 -5.10 -2.94 -11.86
CA ARG A 99 -4.21 -2.32 -10.86
C ARG A 99 -3.09 -1.52 -11.51
N THR A 100 -2.69 -0.46 -10.82
CA THR A 100 -1.32 0.06 -10.85
C THR A 100 -0.81 0.02 -9.42
N GLU A 101 -0.09 -1.04 -9.07
CA GLU A 101 0.14 -1.39 -7.67
C GLU A 101 1.56 -1.92 -7.47
N LEU A 102 2.22 -1.39 -6.45
CA LEU A 102 3.54 -1.83 -6.03
C LEU A 102 3.42 -3.16 -5.29
N ARG A 103 4.35 -4.07 -5.59
CA ARG A 103 4.53 -5.38 -4.93
C ARG A 103 5.93 -5.43 -4.37
N GLU A 104 6.04 -5.59 -3.06
CA GLU A 104 7.32 -5.57 -2.33
C GLU A 104 8.24 -6.68 -2.81
N VAL A 105 9.50 -6.40 -3.12
CA VAL A 105 10.53 -7.36 -3.55
C VAL A 105 11.77 -7.25 -2.65
N ASP A 106 12.65 -8.25 -2.71
CA ASP A 106 13.95 -8.18 -2.06
C ASP A 106 14.79 -7.06 -2.68
N SER A 107 15.29 -6.12 -1.89
CA SER A 107 15.99 -4.93 -2.40
C SER A 107 17.35 -5.24 -3.03
N ALA A 108 18.01 -6.30 -2.59
CA ALA A 108 19.32 -6.69 -3.11
C ALA A 108 19.22 -7.36 -4.49
N THR A 109 18.17 -8.14 -4.72
CA THR A 109 18.02 -8.99 -5.91
C THR A 109 16.91 -8.55 -6.86
N GLY A 110 15.96 -7.74 -6.37
CA GLY A 110 14.73 -7.37 -7.06
C GLY A 110 13.78 -8.54 -7.33
N GLN A 111 14.01 -9.71 -6.71
CA GLN A 111 13.19 -10.90 -6.86
C GLN A 111 12.01 -10.91 -5.90
N ASN A 112 11.04 -11.77 -6.19
CA ASN A 112 9.91 -11.89 -5.31
C ASN A 112 10.34 -12.37 -3.91
N THR A 113 9.92 -11.64 -2.88
CA THR A 113 10.20 -11.94 -1.47
C THR A 113 8.92 -12.09 -0.67
N ASP A 114 9.03 -12.77 0.47
CA ASP A 114 8.04 -12.83 1.52
C ASP A 114 8.77 -13.00 2.85
N TRP A 115 8.19 -12.48 3.91
CA TRP A 115 8.77 -12.44 5.25
C TRP A 115 7.84 -13.12 6.25
N ALA A 116 8.44 -13.75 7.25
CA ALA A 116 7.70 -14.28 8.39
C ALA A 116 7.17 -13.11 9.25
N PRO A 117 5.99 -13.26 9.88
CA PRO A 117 5.44 -12.22 10.76
C PRO A 117 6.16 -12.09 12.10
N ALA A 118 7.19 -12.90 12.36
CA ALA A 118 8.13 -12.69 13.44
C ALA A 118 8.92 -11.38 13.25
N GLY A 119 9.34 -10.78 14.35
CA GLY A 119 10.06 -9.51 14.35
C GLY A 119 9.20 -8.35 13.84
N THR A 120 9.87 -7.33 13.30
CA THR A 120 9.23 -6.11 12.77
C THR A 120 9.04 -6.20 11.27
N ASN A 121 7.80 -5.96 10.81
CA ASN A 121 7.45 -5.78 9.41
C ASN A 121 6.39 -4.69 9.32
N THR A 122 6.77 -3.52 8.80
CA THR A 122 5.87 -2.36 8.71
C THR A 122 5.96 -1.67 7.35
N LEU A 123 4.80 -1.27 6.84
CA LEU A 123 4.64 -0.38 5.69
C LEU A 123 3.99 0.91 6.19
N THR A 124 4.68 2.04 6.03
CA THR A 124 4.14 3.38 6.32
C THR A 124 3.95 4.16 5.03
N VAL A 125 2.76 4.72 4.82
CA VAL A 125 2.42 5.49 3.63
C VAL A 125 1.65 6.75 4.01
N ALA A 126 2.10 7.91 3.52
CA ALA A 126 1.30 9.14 3.51
C ALA A 126 0.73 9.35 2.10
N MET A 127 -0.59 9.44 1.99
CA MET A 127 -1.28 9.55 0.71
C MET A 127 -2.56 10.38 0.80
N LYS A 128 -3.11 10.72 -0.37
CA LYS A 128 -4.51 11.17 -0.54
C LYS A 128 -5.16 10.37 -1.66
N VAL A 129 -6.46 10.12 -1.54
CA VAL A 129 -7.26 9.52 -2.62
C VAL A 129 -8.00 10.65 -3.33
N ILE A 130 -7.75 10.84 -4.62
CA ILE A 130 -8.37 11.88 -5.44
C ILE A 130 -9.71 11.40 -5.97
N GLN A 131 -9.73 10.16 -6.46
CA GLN A 131 -10.92 9.51 -7.00
C GLN A 131 -10.93 8.06 -6.52
N ALA A 132 -11.95 7.69 -5.76
CA ALA A 132 -12.22 6.28 -5.42
C ALA A 132 -13.14 5.64 -6.46
N ASP A 133 -12.98 4.34 -6.68
CA ASP A 133 -13.89 3.55 -7.51
C ASP A 133 -15.23 3.26 -6.80
N ASP A 134 -16.13 2.60 -7.54
CA ASP A 134 -17.47 2.23 -7.11
C ASP A 134 -17.58 0.76 -6.62
N GLY A 135 -16.47 0.14 -6.24
CA GLY A 135 -16.44 -1.15 -5.60
C GLY A 135 -17.20 -1.16 -4.27
N SER A 136 -17.61 -2.34 -3.80
CA SER A 136 -18.45 -2.47 -2.60
C SER A 136 -17.84 -1.82 -1.33
N HIS A 137 -16.51 -1.76 -1.25
CA HIS A 137 -15.76 -1.07 -0.19
C HIS A 137 -14.86 0.06 -0.73
N GLY A 138 -14.84 0.27 -2.05
CA GLY A 138 -13.97 1.22 -2.75
C GLY A 138 -12.62 0.65 -3.17
N THR A 139 -11.70 1.55 -3.50
CA THR A 139 -10.37 1.24 -4.04
C THR A 139 -9.48 0.60 -3.00
N ALA A 140 -8.89 -0.55 -3.32
CA ALA A 140 -7.85 -1.15 -2.48
C ALA A 140 -6.55 -0.35 -2.61
N ILE A 141 -6.05 0.17 -1.49
CA ILE A 141 -4.92 1.11 -1.42
C ILE A 141 -3.68 0.53 -0.72
N GLY A 142 -3.81 -0.64 -0.09
CA GLY A 142 -2.70 -1.36 0.52
C GLY A 142 -3.10 -2.77 0.96
N GLN A 143 -2.14 -3.68 1.01
CA GLN A 143 -2.35 -5.08 1.36
C GLN A 143 -1.21 -5.66 2.19
N VAL A 144 -1.56 -6.59 3.08
CA VAL A 144 -0.65 -7.61 3.60
C VAL A 144 -1.06 -8.92 2.92
N PHE A 145 -0.20 -9.46 2.07
CA PHE A 145 -0.56 -10.54 1.15
C PHE A 145 0.13 -11.85 1.51
N ALA A 146 -0.63 -12.90 1.80
CA ALA A 146 -0.09 -14.22 2.14
C ALA A 146 0.43 -14.92 0.88
N ALA A 147 1.75 -15.12 0.84
CA ALA A 147 2.45 -15.51 -0.38
C ALA A 147 2.05 -16.92 -0.86
N ALA A 148 2.17 -17.91 0.03
CA ALA A 148 1.91 -19.31 -0.31
C ALA A 148 0.46 -19.57 -0.73
N ALA A 149 -0.50 -18.90 -0.09
CA ALA A 149 -1.93 -19.04 -0.42
C ALA A 149 -2.35 -18.25 -1.67
N SER A 150 -1.53 -17.29 -2.10
CA SER A 150 -1.87 -16.34 -3.15
C SER A 150 -3.20 -15.59 -2.88
N LYS A 151 -3.34 -15.04 -1.66
CA LYS A 151 -4.50 -14.27 -1.21
C LYS A 151 -4.10 -13.14 -0.26
N PRO A 152 -4.86 -12.03 -0.20
CA PRO A 152 -4.66 -11.04 0.84
C PRO A 152 -4.98 -11.65 2.21
N LEU A 153 -4.05 -11.55 3.16
CA LEU A 153 -4.37 -11.69 4.58
C LEU A 153 -5.25 -10.51 4.98
N ALA A 154 -4.80 -9.29 4.66
CA ALA A 154 -5.52 -8.04 4.83
C ALA A 154 -5.49 -7.21 3.55
N GLU A 155 -6.63 -6.64 3.17
CA GLU A 155 -6.77 -5.70 2.06
C GLU A 155 -7.53 -4.45 2.56
N MET A 156 -6.91 -3.28 2.44
CA MET A 156 -7.48 -2.03 2.93
C MET A 156 -8.08 -1.23 1.78
N TYR A 157 -9.33 -0.82 1.95
CA TYR A 157 -10.13 -0.11 0.97
C TYR A 157 -10.43 1.32 1.40
N TYR A 158 -10.53 2.20 0.41
CA TYR A 158 -10.96 3.58 0.56
C TYR A 158 -12.18 3.83 -0.36
N SER A 159 -13.31 4.21 0.23
CA SER A 159 -14.58 4.42 -0.49
C SER A 159 -14.77 5.84 -1.03
N GLN A 160 -15.74 6.04 -1.92
CA GLN A 160 -16.16 7.37 -2.41
C GLN A 160 -16.67 8.31 -1.31
N LYS A 161 -17.04 7.77 -0.15
CA LYS A 161 -17.47 8.56 1.03
C LYS A 161 -16.30 8.95 1.93
N GLY A 162 -15.08 8.51 1.60
CA GLY A 162 -13.90 8.68 2.43
C GLY A 162 -13.76 7.66 3.55
N ASP A 163 -14.66 6.67 3.65
CA ASP A 163 -14.51 5.60 4.64
C ASP A 163 -13.32 4.71 4.30
N ILE A 164 -12.48 4.45 5.31
CA ILE A 164 -11.35 3.53 5.25
C ILE A 164 -11.74 2.27 6.01
N THR A 165 -11.71 1.14 5.32
CA THR A 165 -12.04 -0.17 5.88
C THR A 165 -10.93 -1.16 5.55
N VAL A 166 -10.78 -2.21 6.35
CA VAL A 166 -9.91 -3.34 6.04
C VAL A 166 -10.74 -4.62 6.04
N GLY A 167 -10.58 -5.42 4.98
CA GLY A 167 -11.05 -6.79 4.94
C GLY A 167 -9.93 -7.75 5.29
N VAL A 168 -10.09 -8.48 6.40
CA VAL A 168 -9.16 -9.55 6.77
C VAL A 168 -9.79 -10.89 6.43
N LYS A 169 -9.15 -11.70 5.58
CA LYS A 169 -9.70 -13.03 5.22
C LYS A 169 -9.71 -13.92 6.44
N GLN A 170 -10.79 -14.67 6.66
CA GLN A 170 -10.91 -15.60 7.79
C GLN A 170 -10.13 -16.93 7.61
N GLY A 171 -9.38 -17.03 6.51
CA GLY A 171 -8.55 -18.15 6.06
C GLY A 171 -8.33 -18.07 4.53
N PRO A 172 -7.49 -18.94 3.92
CA PRO A 172 -7.20 -18.87 2.48
C PRO A 172 -8.44 -18.91 1.57
N SER A 173 -9.43 -19.72 1.93
CA SER A 173 -10.71 -19.85 1.21
C SER A 173 -11.87 -19.11 1.88
N GLY A 174 -11.60 -18.36 2.96
CA GLY A 174 -12.61 -17.67 3.75
C GLY A 174 -13.07 -16.34 3.15
N ASN A 175 -14.20 -15.85 3.63
CA ASN A 175 -14.66 -14.48 3.37
C ASN A 175 -13.79 -13.47 4.12
N GLN A 176 -13.91 -12.19 3.77
CA GLN A 176 -13.30 -11.11 4.54
C GLN A 176 -14.22 -10.67 5.68
N ALA A 177 -13.66 -10.54 6.88
CA ALA A 177 -14.24 -9.77 7.96
C ALA A 177 -13.88 -8.30 7.77
N ILE A 178 -14.88 -7.45 7.51
CA ILE A 178 -14.70 -6.03 7.24
C ILE A 178 -14.71 -5.24 8.56
N THR A 179 -13.64 -4.46 8.80
CA THR A 179 -13.52 -3.56 9.95
C THR A 179 -13.34 -2.13 9.46
N LYS A 180 -14.13 -1.18 9.98
CA LYS A 180 -13.95 0.25 9.69
C LYS A 180 -12.84 0.82 10.56
N LEU A 181 -11.86 1.47 9.93
CA LEU A 181 -10.70 2.06 10.61
C LEU A 181 -10.84 3.58 10.80
N GLY A 182 -11.64 4.23 9.95
CA GLY A 182 -11.89 5.66 10.05
C GLY A 182 -12.57 6.23 8.81
N THR A 183 -12.58 7.55 8.73
CA THR A 183 -13.06 8.32 7.58
C THR A 183 -12.14 9.50 7.35
N VAL A 184 -11.69 9.69 6.11
CA VAL A 184 -10.88 10.82 5.66
C VAL A 184 -11.50 11.32 4.35
N PRO A 185 -11.86 12.61 4.20
CA PRO A 185 -12.45 13.11 2.95
C PRO A 185 -11.53 12.94 1.74
N LEU A 186 -12.12 12.82 0.53
CA LEU A 186 -11.36 12.80 -0.72
C LEU A 186 -10.45 14.03 -0.84
N GLY A 187 -9.28 13.85 -1.46
CA GLY A 187 -8.28 14.90 -1.64
C GLY A 187 -7.54 15.30 -0.35
N THR A 188 -7.84 14.68 0.79
CA THR A 188 -7.19 14.98 2.07
C THR A 188 -6.08 13.98 2.37
N TYR A 189 -4.92 14.46 2.83
CA TYR A 189 -3.85 13.58 3.26
C TYR A 189 -4.22 12.79 4.51
N PHE A 190 -3.77 11.55 4.54
CA PHE A 190 -3.71 10.73 5.74
C PHE A 190 -2.47 9.84 5.68
N THR A 191 -2.05 9.38 6.85
CA THR A 191 -1.01 8.37 6.97
C THR A 191 -1.65 7.07 7.40
N TYR A 192 -1.30 5.98 6.73
CA TYR A 192 -1.55 4.65 7.24
C TYR A 192 -0.26 3.92 7.58
N ILE A 193 -0.33 3.03 8.56
CA ILE A 193 0.72 2.05 8.86
C ILE A 193 0.08 0.68 8.84
N MET A 194 0.53 -0.21 7.95
CA MET A 194 0.23 -1.63 8.03
C MET A 194 1.39 -2.34 8.72
N SER A 195 1.09 -3.16 9.73
CA SER A 195 2.08 -3.93 10.47
C SER A 195 1.60 -5.37 10.61
N TYR A 196 2.47 -6.32 10.30
CA TYR A 196 2.29 -7.72 10.68
C TYR A 196 3.59 -8.19 11.33
N SER A 197 3.66 -7.95 12.63
CA SER A 197 4.89 -7.99 13.43
C SER A 197 4.60 -8.70 14.72
N ASP A 198 5.55 -9.46 15.24
CA ASP A 198 5.38 -10.32 16.41
C ASP A 198 4.10 -11.17 16.33
N ASP A 199 3.81 -11.72 15.14
CA ASP A 199 2.58 -12.47 14.83
C ASP A 199 1.26 -11.68 14.99
N VAL A 200 1.33 -10.35 15.15
CA VAL A 200 0.18 -9.46 15.32
C VAL A 200 -0.06 -8.61 14.09
N LEU A 201 -1.24 -8.76 13.47
CA LEU A 201 -1.69 -7.86 12.41
C LEU A 201 -2.32 -6.60 13.03
N SER A 202 -1.89 -5.43 12.57
CA SER A 202 -2.49 -4.16 12.95
C SER A 202 -2.40 -3.12 11.85
N ILE A 203 -3.38 -2.21 11.83
CA ILE A 203 -3.39 -1.06 10.92
C ILE A 203 -3.67 0.21 11.72
N SER A 204 -2.89 1.25 11.47
CA SER A 204 -3.09 2.58 12.04
C SER A 204 -3.51 3.57 10.97
N ILE A 205 -4.50 4.42 11.26
CA ILE A 205 -4.88 5.57 10.42
C ILE A 205 -4.69 6.85 11.22
N ASN A 206 -3.81 7.73 10.76
CA ASN A 206 -3.44 8.99 11.44
C ASN A 206 -3.07 8.76 12.92
N GLY A 207 -2.31 7.70 13.20
CA GLY A 207 -1.88 7.33 14.56
C GLY A 207 -2.87 6.49 15.35
N ASN A 208 -4.13 6.34 14.90
CA ASN A 208 -5.13 5.50 15.57
C ASN A 208 -4.95 4.03 15.16
N LYS A 209 -4.25 3.25 15.99
CA LYS A 209 -3.96 1.83 15.77
C LYS A 209 -5.16 0.94 16.09
N THR A 210 -5.45 0.01 15.19
CA THR A 210 -6.40 -1.10 15.36
C THR A 210 -5.68 -2.43 15.19
N THR A 211 -5.75 -3.30 16.20
CA THR A 211 -5.27 -4.69 16.11
C THR A 211 -6.37 -5.56 15.49
N LEU A 212 -5.98 -6.48 14.60
CA LEU A 212 -6.88 -7.28 13.78
C LEU A 212 -6.61 -8.78 14.00
N ASP A 213 -7.67 -9.58 14.01
CA ASP A 213 -7.59 -11.04 14.12
C ASP A 213 -7.15 -11.65 12.78
N THR A 214 -6.13 -12.51 12.77
CA THR A 214 -5.69 -13.28 11.60
C THR A 214 -6.46 -14.60 11.43
N PHE A 215 -7.46 -14.85 12.28
CA PHE A 215 -8.36 -15.99 12.26
C PHE A 215 -7.62 -17.33 12.14
N SER A 216 -7.91 -18.10 11.09
CA SER A 216 -7.36 -19.43 10.89
C SER A 216 -6.06 -19.47 10.08
N TRP A 217 -5.46 -18.30 9.77
CA TRP A 217 -4.27 -18.23 8.93
C TRP A 217 -3.01 -18.82 9.57
N GLY A 218 -2.98 -18.98 10.90
CA GLY A 218 -1.73 -19.23 11.62
C GLY A 218 -0.81 -18.02 11.45
N THR A 219 0.42 -18.26 10.98
CA THR A 219 1.46 -17.24 10.79
C THR A 219 2.07 -17.32 9.38
N PRO A 220 1.29 -17.07 8.30
CA PRO A 220 1.79 -17.21 6.95
C PRO A 220 2.85 -16.15 6.66
N ASN A 221 3.85 -16.51 5.85
CA ASN A 221 4.72 -15.49 5.29
C ASN A 221 3.93 -14.56 4.37
N CYS A 222 4.25 -13.28 4.45
CA CYS A 222 3.55 -12.23 3.75
C CYS A 222 4.51 -11.31 2.98
N TYR A 223 3.93 -10.50 2.10
CA TYR A 223 4.58 -9.32 1.53
C TYR A 223 3.59 -8.17 1.47
N PHE A 224 4.10 -6.95 1.44
CA PHE A 224 3.29 -5.75 1.30
C PHE A 224 2.93 -5.46 -0.17
N LYS A 225 1.76 -4.85 -0.34
CA LYS A 225 1.38 -4.15 -1.57
C LYS A 225 0.86 -2.76 -1.22
N SER A 226 1.09 -1.80 -2.11
CA SER A 226 0.60 -0.42 -1.95
C SER A 226 0.38 0.22 -3.31
N GLY A 227 -0.63 1.07 -3.43
CA GLY A 227 -0.90 1.79 -4.67
C GLY A 227 -2.39 1.84 -4.97
N ASN A 228 -2.76 1.42 -6.18
CA ASN A 228 -4.12 1.56 -6.67
C ASN A 228 -4.61 0.24 -7.30
N TYR A 229 -5.43 -0.49 -6.56
CA TYR A 229 -6.12 -1.69 -7.03
C TYR A 229 -7.63 -1.41 -7.09
N ASN A 230 -8.10 -1.05 -8.29
CA ASN A 230 -9.46 -0.59 -8.54
C ASN A 230 -10.45 -1.75 -8.39
N GLN A 231 -11.43 -1.66 -7.49
CA GLN A 231 -12.46 -2.70 -7.24
C GLN A 231 -13.78 -2.42 -7.97
N GLY A 232 -13.76 -1.47 -8.90
CA GLY A 232 -14.92 -0.90 -9.53
C GLY A 232 -15.68 -1.86 -10.43
N LYS A 233 -17.00 -1.66 -10.47
CA LYS A 233 -17.92 -2.37 -11.36
C LYS A 233 -18.14 -1.63 -12.67
N THR A 234 -17.87 -0.31 -12.68
CA THR A 234 -17.96 0.55 -13.86
C THR A 234 -16.58 0.89 -14.42
N ALA A 235 -16.54 1.66 -15.50
CA ALA A 235 -15.29 2.12 -16.14
C ALA A 235 -14.56 3.24 -15.37
N VAL A 236 -15.03 3.62 -14.17
CA VAL A 236 -14.44 4.72 -13.39
C VAL A 236 -12.98 4.41 -13.06
N THR A 237 -12.08 5.28 -13.50
CA THR A 237 -10.67 5.27 -13.10
C THR A 237 -10.55 5.79 -11.67
N SER A 238 -9.89 5.02 -10.81
CA SER A 238 -9.47 5.48 -9.49
C SER A 238 -8.11 6.16 -9.56
N GLU A 239 -7.84 7.08 -8.64
CA GLU A 239 -6.62 7.87 -8.58
C GLU A 239 -6.18 8.13 -7.14
N VAL A 240 -4.91 7.81 -6.86
CA VAL A 240 -4.27 8.04 -5.56
C VAL A 240 -2.92 8.72 -5.73
N HIS A 241 -2.57 9.58 -4.78
CA HIS A 241 -1.29 10.30 -4.76
C HIS A 241 -0.55 9.94 -3.48
N ILE A 242 0.69 9.46 -3.59
CA ILE A 242 1.57 9.10 -2.48
C ILE A 242 2.61 10.20 -2.30
N GLN A 243 2.70 10.71 -1.07
CA GLN A 243 3.69 11.70 -0.64
C GLN A 243 4.91 11.06 0.03
N SER A 244 4.73 9.93 0.71
CA SER A 244 5.83 9.12 1.24
C SER A 244 5.43 7.65 1.34
N ILE A 245 6.41 6.77 1.16
CA ILE A 245 6.27 5.32 1.34
C ILE A 245 7.57 4.78 1.94
N ALA A 246 7.47 3.95 2.95
CA ALA A 246 8.62 3.31 3.60
C ALA A 246 8.25 1.91 4.10
N VAL A 247 9.16 0.97 3.90
CA VAL A 247 9.10 -0.39 4.44
C VAL A 247 10.22 -0.56 5.45
N VAL A 248 9.91 -1.20 6.57
CA VAL A 248 10.91 -1.60 7.57
C VAL A 248 10.73 -3.07 7.89
N HIS A 249 11.82 -3.82 7.75
CA HIS A 249 11.98 -5.15 8.31
C HIS A 249 13.11 -5.14 9.35
N ASP A 250 12.85 -5.73 10.51
CA ASP A 250 13.88 -6.02 11.50
C ASP A 250 13.59 -7.41 12.07
N GLN A 251 14.39 -8.38 11.65
CA GLN A 251 14.22 -9.79 12.02
C GLN A 251 15.24 -10.07 13.12
N GLU A 252 14.75 -10.38 14.33
CA GLU A 252 15.60 -10.82 15.45
C GLU A 252 16.26 -12.20 15.19
#